data_AF-A0A7W1N534-F1
#
_entry.id   AF-A0A7W1N534-F1
#
_cell.length_a   1.000
_cell.length_b   1.000
_cell.length_c   1.000
_cell.angle_alpha   90.00
_cell.angle_beta   90.00
_cell.angle_gamma   90.00
#
_symmetry.space_group_name_H-M   'P 1'
#
loop_
_entity.id
_entity.type
_entity.pdbx_description
1 polymer ?
#
loop_
_entity_poly.entity_id
_entity_poly.type
_entity_poly.pdbx_seq_one_letter_code
_entity_poly.pdbx_strand_id
1 'polypeptide(L)'
;MSDLGNYNPIEPRRTDWRAGVKRLTGPLIAGAIALAKFSFILIKAGSIFIAVGAYALIWGWKFGVGIVVLILLHETGHYLEAKREGLHPKLPVFVPFLGAYVAYTRGNPWQTVRVAIAGPIFGGLAALVCYLIGRAQGSDLMLALAYFGFFLNLFNLVPVGIFDGGAVWRSARWLRLGGGGAKATIAYALYFGTALALVVGMIAAHVPQHRL
;
A
#
# COMPACT_ATOMS: atom_id res chain seq x y z
N MET A 1 20.41 41.28 -65.96
CA MET A 1 21.04 40.19 -65.19
C MET A 1 21.26 40.66 -63.76
N SER A 2 20.31 40.41 -62.87
CA SER A 2 20.41 40.76 -61.44
C SER A 2 19.56 39.77 -60.66
N ASP A 3 20.18 38.67 -60.21
CA ASP A 3 19.58 37.82 -59.18
C ASP A 3 20.69 37.10 -58.40
N LEU A 4 21.31 37.82 -57.47
CA LEU A 4 22.27 37.28 -56.48
C LEU A 4 21.93 37.82 -55.09
N GLY A 5 20.66 37.74 -54.72
CA GLY A 5 20.12 38.29 -53.47
C GLY A 5 19.47 37.25 -52.58
N ASN A 6 20.19 36.19 -52.19
CA ASN A 6 20.03 35.51 -50.89
C ASN A 6 20.91 34.25 -50.83
N TYR A 7 22.14 34.39 -50.36
CA TYR A 7 22.90 33.28 -49.82
C TYR A 7 23.18 33.55 -48.34
N ASN A 8 22.47 32.83 -47.46
CA ASN A 8 22.79 32.79 -46.04
C ASN A 8 23.70 31.57 -45.81
N PRO A 9 24.93 31.74 -45.31
CA PRO A 9 25.80 30.60 -45.02
C PRO A 9 25.19 29.77 -43.88
N ILE A 10 25.23 28.44 -44.04
CA ILE A 10 24.78 27.50 -43.01
C ILE A 10 25.82 27.51 -41.88
N GLU A 11 25.46 28.07 -40.72
CA GLU A 11 26.33 28.00 -39.54
C GLU A 11 26.43 26.55 -39.04
N PRO A 12 27.63 26.05 -38.71
CA PRO A 12 27.79 24.70 -38.16
C PRO A 12 27.12 24.62 -36.79
N ARG A 13 26.08 23.79 -36.68
CA ARG A 13 25.38 23.52 -35.41
C ARG A 13 26.40 23.00 -34.39
N ARG A 14 26.84 23.87 -33.47
CA ARG A 14 27.72 23.51 -32.36
C ARG A 14 27.03 22.40 -31.57
N THR A 15 27.58 21.19 -31.59
CA THR A 15 27.07 20.07 -30.82
C THR A 15 27.29 20.37 -29.34
N ASP A 16 26.22 20.76 -28.65
CA ASP A 16 26.23 21.05 -27.21
C ASP A 16 26.40 19.73 -26.43
N TRP A 17 27.64 19.25 -26.33
CA TRP A 17 28.02 18.07 -25.56
C TRP A 17 27.55 18.16 -24.09
N ARG A 18 27.52 19.38 -23.55
CA ARG A 18 27.00 19.70 -22.21
C ARG A 18 25.50 19.39 -22.07
N ALA A 19 24.71 19.52 -23.13
CA ALA A 19 23.29 19.17 -23.13
C ALA A 19 23.10 17.64 -23.19
N GLY A 20 23.98 16.91 -23.88
CA GLY A 20 24.02 15.44 -23.89
C GLY A 20 24.35 14.85 -22.53
N VAL A 21 25.37 15.39 -21.86
CA VAL A 21 25.76 14.97 -20.50
C VAL A 21 24.65 15.26 -19.49
N LYS A 22 24.03 16.46 -19.53
CA LYS A 22 22.91 16.81 -18.64
C LYS A 22 21.67 15.92 -18.82
N ARG A 23 21.42 15.42 -20.03
CA ARG A 23 20.32 14.48 -20.33
C ARG A 23 20.52 13.09 -19.70
N LEU A 24 21.76 12.71 -19.40
CA LEU A 24 22.09 11.43 -18.76
C LEU A 24 22.28 11.56 -17.25
N THR A 25 22.84 12.67 -16.76
CA THR A 25 23.07 12.87 -15.32
C THR A 25 21.78 13.14 -14.53
N GLY A 26 20.80 13.85 -15.12
CA GLY A 26 19.51 14.14 -14.46
C GLY A 26 18.73 12.88 -14.06
N PRO A 27 18.50 11.93 -14.98
CA PRO A 27 17.84 10.66 -14.69
C PRO A 27 18.60 9.78 -13.69
N LEU A 28 19.93 9.79 -13.74
CA LEU A 28 20.77 9.00 -12.81
C LEU A 28 20.71 9.52 -11.38
N ILE A 29 20.77 10.85 -11.20
CA ILE A 29 20.63 11.49 -9.88
C ILE A 29 19.21 11.29 -9.35
N ALA A 30 18.18 11.45 -10.19
CA ALA A 30 16.80 11.19 -9.80
C ALA A 30 16.59 9.70 -9.42
N GLY A 31 17.18 8.77 -10.17
CA GLY A 31 17.17 7.34 -9.88
C GLY A 31 17.85 7.00 -8.56
N ALA A 32 19.03 7.58 -8.30
CA ALA A 32 19.75 7.40 -7.05
C ALA A 32 18.99 7.96 -5.83
N ILE A 33 18.37 9.15 -5.97
CA ILE A 33 17.52 9.74 -4.92
C ILE A 33 16.26 8.87 -4.69
N ALA A 34 15.65 8.35 -5.75
CA ALA A 34 14.49 7.46 -5.64
C ALA A 34 14.86 6.15 -4.94
N LEU A 35 16.00 5.54 -5.30
CA LEU A 35 16.55 4.36 -4.64
C LEU A 35 16.86 4.64 -3.17
N ALA A 36 17.55 5.73 -2.85
CA ALA A 36 17.86 6.09 -1.47
C ALA A 36 16.59 6.31 -0.63
N LYS A 37 15.59 7.01 -1.18
CA LYS A 37 14.28 7.18 -0.52
C LYS A 37 13.57 5.84 -0.32
N PHE A 38 13.60 4.95 -1.30
CA PHE A 38 13.00 3.62 -1.23
C PHE A 38 13.72 2.73 -0.20
N SER A 39 15.05 2.73 -0.18
CA SER A 39 15.88 2.05 0.81
C SER A 39 15.65 2.58 2.23
N PHE A 40 15.48 3.89 2.40
CA PHE A 40 15.19 4.48 3.71
C PHE A 40 13.80 4.10 4.23
N ILE A 41 12.82 3.96 3.33
CA ILE A 41 11.49 3.44 3.66
C ILE A 41 11.58 1.95 4.03
N LEU A 42 12.37 1.15 3.32
CA LEU A 42 12.59 -0.27 3.61
C LEU A 42 13.33 -0.50 4.93
N ILE A 43 14.33 0.32 5.27
CA ILE A 43 15.05 0.24 6.56
C ILE A 43 14.11 0.62 7.71
N LYS A 44 13.27 1.65 7.53
CA LYS A 44 12.21 1.96 8.51
C LYS A 44 11.18 0.85 8.62
N ALA A 45 10.78 0.21 7.52
CA ALA A 45 9.93 -0.99 7.56
C ALA A 45 10.64 -2.17 8.25
N GLY A 46 11.96 -2.30 8.12
CA GLY A 46 12.79 -3.29 8.79
C GLY A 46 12.74 -3.18 10.32
N SER A 47 12.72 -1.97 10.86
CA SER A 47 12.58 -1.74 12.31
C SER A 47 11.25 -2.26 12.88
N ILE A 48 10.24 -2.49 12.04
CA ILE A 48 8.94 -3.05 12.46
C ILE A 48 9.03 -4.56 12.62
N PHE A 49 9.81 -5.28 11.82
CA PHE A 49 10.09 -6.70 12.07
C PHE A 49 10.89 -6.89 13.36
N ILE A 50 11.77 -5.94 13.69
CA ILE A 50 12.46 -5.90 14.99
C ILE A 50 11.44 -5.65 16.11
N ALA A 51 10.50 -4.71 15.94
CA ALA A 51 9.46 -4.45 16.93
C ALA A 51 8.50 -5.64 17.10
N VAL A 52 8.08 -6.29 16.02
CA VAL A 52 7.27 -7.52 16.04
C VAL A 52 8.03 -8.65 16.73
N GLY A 53 9.33 -8.80 16.44
CA GLY A 53 10.21 -9.73 17.14
C GLY A 53 10.30 -9.43 18.64
N ALA A 54 10.46 -8.16 19.02
CA ALA A 54 10.48 -7.73 20.42
C ALA A 54 9.13 -8.01 21.12
N TYR A 55 8.00 -7.70 20.49
CA TYR A 55 6.67 -8.00 21.03
C TYR A 55 6.40 -9.51 21.14
N ALA A 56 6.93 -10.31 20.21
CA ALA A 56 6.88 -11.76 20.30
C ALA A 56 7.71 -12.30 21.47
N LEU A 57 8.81 -11.62 21.87
CA LEU A 57 9.57 -11.98 23.07
C LEU A 57 8.83 -11.62 24.37
N ILE A 58 8.03 -10.54 24.37
CA ILE A 58 7.27 -10.07 25.55
C ILE A 58 6.02 -10.94 25.79
N TRP A 59 5.20 -11.15 24.76
CA TRP A 59 3.90 -11.83 24.90
C TRP A 59 3.85 -13.24 24.31
N GLY A 60 4.95 -13.71 23.71
CA GLY A 60 5.10 -15.07 23.22
C GLY A 60 4.09 -15.46 22.14
N TRP A 61 3.60 -16.69 22.24
CA TRP A 61 2.70 -17.29 21.25
C TRP A 61 1.33 -16.59 21.14
N LYS A 62 0.86 -15.90 22.19
CA LYS A 62 -0.44 -15.19 22.19
C LYS A 62 -0.47 -14.05 21.17
N PHE A 63 0.62 -13.30 21.07
CA PHE A 63 0.75 -12.23 20.08
C PHE A 63 0.78 -12.80 18.66
N GLY A 64 1.51 -13.90 18.45
CA GLY A 64 1.54 -14.61 17.17
C GLY A 64 0.16 -15.09 16.72
N VAL A 65 -0.62 -15.70 17.61
CA VAL A 65 -2.01 -16.10 17.31
C VAL A 65 -2.87 -14.89 16.94
N GLY A 66 -2.75 -13.78 17.69
CA GLY A 66 -3.48 -12.55 17.38
C GLY A 66 -3.14 -11.99 16.00
N ILE A 67 -1.88 -11.99 15.60
CA ILE A 67 -1.43 -11.59 14.25
C ILE A 67 -2.09 -12.47 13.18
N VAL A 68 -2.07 -13.80 13.35
CA VAL A 68 -2.68 -14.72 12.39
C VAL A 68 -4.18 -14.44 12.25
N VAL A 69 -4.88 -14.22 13.36
CA VAL A 69 -6.32 -13.87 13.35
C VAL A 69 -6.56 -12.56 12.59
N LEU A 70 -5.74 -11.53 12.81
CA LEU A 70 -5.86 -10.25 12.11
C LEU A 70 -5.63 -10.39 10.60
N ILE A 71 -4.65 -11.19 10.17
CA ILE A 71 -4.42 -11.51 8.75
C ILE A 71 -5.64 -12.24 8.17
N LEU A 72 -6.18 -13.24 8.87
CA LEU A 72 -7.35 -13.98 8.39
C LEU A 72 -8.58 -13.08 8.26
N LEU A 73 -8.79 -12.13 9.17
CA LEU A 73 -9.90 -11.18 9.09
C LEU A 73 -9.74 -10.21 7.92
N HIS A 74 -8.51 -9.80 7.61
CA HIS A 74 -8.20 -9.05 6.39
C HIS A 74 -8.55 -9.87 5.12
N GLU A 75 -8.04 -11.10 5.01
CA GLU A 75 -8.35 -11.97 3.86
C GLU A 75 -9.83 -12.32 3.73
N THR A 76 -10.53 -12.45 4.85
CA THR A 76 -11.98 -12.69 4.87
C THR A 76 -12.72 -11.51 4.24
N GLY A 77 -12.24 -10.28 4.40
CA GLY A 77 -12.77 -9.10 3.71
C GLY A 77 -12.69 -9.25 2.19
N HIS A 78 -11.53 -9.65 1.65
CA HIS A 78 -11.40 -9.93 0.22
C HIS A 78 -12.31 -11.06 -0.23
N TYR A 79 -12.36 -12.16 0.52
CA TYR A 79 -13.16 -13.33 0.19
C TYR A 79 -14.66 -12.99 0.13
N LEU A 80 -15.17 -12.30 1.15
CA LEU A 80 -16.59 -11.94 1.24
C LEU A 80 -16.99 -10.98 0.12
N GLU A 81 -16.18 -9.95 -0.15
CA GLU A 81 -16.50 -9.00 -1.23
C GLU A 81 -16.36 -9.63 -2.61
N ALA A 82 -15.36 -10.50 -2.82
CA ALA A 82 -15.23 -11.25 -4.08
C ALA A 82 -16.45 -12.13 -4.33
N LYS A 83 -16.93 -12.85 -3.30
CA LYS A 83 -18.14 -13.67 -3.39
C LYS A 83 -19.38 -12.81 -3.66
N ARG A 84 -19.50 -11.65 -3.01
CA ARG A 84 -20.60 -10.70 -3.22
C ARG A 84 -20.63 -10.14 -4.63
N GLU A 85 -19.46 -9.90 -5.23
CA GLU A 85 -19.31 -9.47 -6.62
C GLU A 85 -19.55 -10.59 -7.65
N GLY A 86 -19.95 -11.79 -7.20
CA GLY A 86 -20.17 -12.95 -8.07
C GLY A 86 -18.88 -13.53 -8.65
N LEU A 87 -17.73 -13.20 -8.05
CA LEU A 87 -16.46 -13.84 -8.38
C LEU A 87 -16.36 -15.15 -7.61
N HIS A 88 -15.53 -16.07 -8.09
CA HIS A 88 -15.28 -17.35 -7.42
C HIS A 88 -13.95 -17.29 -6.65
N PRO A 89 -13.94 -16.79 -5.40
CA PRO A 89 -12.75 -16.78 -4.58
C PRO A 89 -12.41 -18.20 -4.12
N LYS A 90 -11.11 -18.51 -4.12
CA LYS A 90 -10.55 -19.68 -3.45
C LYS A 90 -10.31 -19.38 -1.98
N LEU A 91 -10.12 -20.43 -1.18
CA LEU A 91 -9.72 -20.27 0.21
C LEU A 91 -8.39 -19.49 0.31
N PRO A 92 -8.20 -18.68 1.38
CA PRO A 92 -6.95 -17.98 1.61
C PRO A 92 -5.76 -18.95 1.63
N VAL A 93 -4.73 -18.67 0.83
CA VAL A 93 -3.48 -19.43 0.84
C VAL A 93 -2.47 -18.67 1.67
N PHE A 94 -1.95 -19.30 2.72
CA PHE A 94 -0.92 -18.71 3.56
C PHE A 94 0.45 -18.90 2.90
N VAL A 95 1.13 -17.79 2.64
CA VAL A 95 2.51 -17.76 2.14
C VAL A 95 3.43 -17.43 3.31
N PRO A 96 4.33 -18.35 3.70
CA PRO A 96 5.27 -18.11 4.78
C PRO A 96 6.02 -16.79 4.59
N PHE A 97 6.12 -15.99 5.67
CA PHE A 97 6.84 -14.70 5.73
C PHE A 97 6.29 -13.54 4.90
N LEU A 98 5.33 -13.79 3.99
CA LEU A 98 4.74 -12.77 3.12
C LEU A 98 3.31 -12.38 3.53
N GLY A 99 2.54 -13.33 4.07
CA GLY A 99 1.15 -13.10 4.48
C GLY A 99 0.21 -14.17 3.94
N ALA A 100 -1.05 -13.83 3.74
CA ALA A 100 -2.00 -14.68 3.02
C ALA A 100 -2.50 -13.92 1.79
N TYR A 101 -3.11 -14.62 0.84
CA TYR A 101 -3.86 -13.97 -0.23
C TYR A 101 -5.03 -14.84 -0.69
N VAL A 102 -6.10 -14.19 -1.13
CA VAL A 102 -7.26 -14.83 -1.79
C VAL A 102 -7.17 -14.68 -3.30
N ALA A 103 -7.05 -15.81 -4.00
CA ALA A 103 -7.16 -15.85 -5.46
C ALA A 103 -8.63 -15.91 -5.88
N TYR A 104 -9.04 -15.15 -6.90
CA TYR A 104 -10.41 -15.14 -7.42
C TYR A 104 -10.44 -14.98 -8.94
N THR A 105 -11.58 -15.33 -9.56
CA THR A 105 -11.79 -15.15 -11.01
C THR A 105 -11.68 -13.70 -11.43
N ARG A 106 -11.05 -13.41 -12.58
CA ARG A 106 -10.87 -12.03 -13.07
C ARG A 106 -12.23 -11.30 -13.16
N GLY A 107 -12.36 -10.24 -12.39
CA GLY A 107 -13.48 -9.29 -12.47
C GLY A 107 -13.14 -8.08 -13.35
N ASN A 108 -14.13 -7.21 -13.53
CA ASN A 108 -13.91 -5.89 -14.13
C ASN A 108 -13.14 -4.96 -13.17
N PRO A 109 -12.54 -3.84 -13.65
CA PRO A 109 -11.73 -2.97 -12.82
C PRO A 109 -12.44 -2.44 -11.57
N TRP A 110 -13.76 -2.23 -11.63
CA TRP A 110 -14.53 -1.76 -10.48
C TRP A 110 -14.69 -2.84 -9.41
N GLN A 111 -14.92 -4.09 -9.83
CA GLN A 111 -14.93 -5.24 -8.93
C GLN A 111 -13.57 -5.42 -8.26
N THR A 112 -12.47 -5.30 -9.00
CA THR A 112 -11.12 -5.38 -8.43
C THR A 112 -10.87 -4.30 -7.39
N VAL A 113 -11.33 -3.06 -7.60
CA VAL A 113 -11.24 -1.99 -6.58
C VAL A 113 -12.00 -2.38 -5.32
N ARG A 114 -13.25 -2.84 -5.45
CA ARG A 114 -14.09 -3.21 -4.31
C ARG A 114 -13.49 -4.34 -3.50
N VAL A 115 -13.05 -5.40 -4.16
CA VAL A 115 -12.38 -6.53 -3.50
C VAL A 115 -11.10 -6.07 -2.82
N ALA A 116 -10.24 -5.30 -3.50
CA ALA A 116 -8.97 -4.85 -2.95
C ALA A 116 -9.14 -3.94 -1.72
N ILE A 117 -10.14 -3.04 -1.70
CA ILE A 117 -10.34 -2.17 -0.53
C ILE A 117 -11.03 -2.89 0.64
N ALA A 118 -11.75 -3.99 0.37
CA ALA A 118 -12.49 -4.73 1.40
C ALA A 118 -11.55 -5.34 2.46
N GLY A 119 -10.39 -5.88 2.07
CA GLY A 119 -9.42 -6.43 3.03
C GLY A 119 -8.96 -5.39 4.06
N PRO A 120 -8.38 -4.25 3.64
CA PRO A 120 -7.98 -3.16 4.52
C PRO A 120 -9.11 -2.64 5.42
N ILE A 121 -10.35 -2.59 4.93
CA ILE A 121 -11.51 -2.17 5.72
C ILE A 121 -11.83 -3.21 6.80
N PHE A 122 -11.97 -4.48 6.45
CA PHE A 122 -12.31 -5.55 7.40
C PHE A 122 -11.20 -5.77 8.43
N GLY A 123 -9.94 -5.80 8.00
CA GLY A 123 -8.80 -5.89 8.90
C GLY A 123 -8.67 -4.64 9.79
N GLY A 124 -8.99 -3.45 9.27
CA GLY A 124 -9.07 -2.22 10.07
C GLY A 124 -10.15 -2.27 11.15
N LEU A 125 -11.32 -2.83 10.84
CA LEU A 125 -12.39 -3.06 11.83
C LEU A 125 -11.97 -4.08 12.89
N ALA A 126 -11.27 -5.15 12.50
CA ALA A 126 -10.71 -6.11 13.45
C ALA A 126 -9.70 -5.46 14.40
N ALA A 127 -8.80 -4.63 13.87
CA ALA A 127 -7.86 -3.84 14.67
C ALA A 127 -8.57 -2.87 15.61
N LEU A 128 -9.67 -2.25 15.16
CA LEU A 128 -10.51 -1.39 16.00
C LEU A 128 -11.13 -2.17 17.16
N VAL A 129 -11.60 -3.39 16.93
CA VAL A 129 -12.11 -4.26 18.02
C VAL A 129 -11.02 -4.55 19.03
N CYS A 130 -9.80 -4.91 18.59
CA CYS A 130 -8.66 -5.07 19.49
C CYS A 130 -8.36 -3.79 20.28
N TYR A 131 -8.44 -2.62 19.64
CA TYR A 131 -8.23 -1.33 20.30
C TYR A 131 -9.26 -1.09 21.41
N LEU A 132 -10.55 -1.27 21.10
CA LEU A 132 -11.63 -1.07 22.07
C LEU A 132 -11.52 -2.02 23.26
N ILE A 133 -11.21 -3.30 23.01
CA ILE A 133 -10.98 -4.29 24.07
C ILE A 133 -9.75 -3.90 24.91
N GLY A 134 -8.64 -3.53 24.26
CA GLY A 134 -7.42 -3.11 24.94
C GLY A 134 -7.63 -1.89 25.82
N ARG A 135 -8.40 -0.91 25.35
CA ARG A 135 -8.77 0.27 26.14
C ARG A 135 -9.70 -0.06 27.31
N ALA A 136 -10.68 -0.93 27.10
CA ALA A 136 -11.64 -1.30 28.13
C ALA A 136 -11.03 -2.16 29.26
N GLN A 137 -10.09 -3.05 28.92
CA GLN A 137 -9.47 -3.98 29.86
C GLN A 137 -8.08 -3.54 30.34
N GLY A 138 -7.56 -2.43 29.81
CA GLY A 138 -6.18 -1.99 30.08
C GLY A 138 -5.12 -2.96 29.56
N SER A 139 -5.42 -3.75 28.51
CA SER A 139 -4.56 -4.80 28.00
C SER A 139 -3.57 -4.27 26.95
N ASP A 140 -2.29 -4.23 27.33
CA ASP A 140 -1.21 -3.78 26.42
C ASP A 140 -1.02 -4.75 25.23
N LEU A 141 -1.30 -6.05 25.41
CA LEU A 141 -1.31 -7.03 24.31
C LEU A 141 -2.37 -6.67 23.24
N MET A 142 -3.59 -6.34 23.66
CA MET A 142 -4.67 -5.99 22.72
C MET A 142 -4.40 -4.66 22.02
N LEU A 143 -3.81 -3.69 22.73
CA LEU A 143 -3.37 -2.43 22.13
C LEU A 143 -2.23 -2.64 21.12
N ALA A 144 -1.26 -3.51 21.44
CA ALA A 144 -0.19 -3.88 20.52
C ALA A 144 -0.72 -4.60 19.27
N LEU A 145 -1.68 -5.52 19.44
CA LEU A 145 -2.38 -6.18 18.33
C LEU A 145 -3.18 -5.18 17.48
N ALA A 146 -3.85 -4.22 18.11
CA ALA A 146 -4.55 -3.16 17.40
C ALA A 146 -3.58 -2.29 16.58
N TYR A 147 -2.49 -1.85 17.19
CA TYR A 147 -1.44 -1.08 16.50
C TYR A 147 -0.88 -1.86 15.31
N PHE A 148 -0.52 -3.13 15.51
CA PHE A 148 -0.04 -4.00 14.44
C PHE A 148 -1.10 -4.21 13.36
N GLY A 149 -2.37 -4.42 13.73
CA GLY A 149 -3.48 -4.59 12.81
C GLY A 149 -3.70 -3.35 11.94
N PHE A 150 -3.75 -2.16 12.52
CA PHE A 150 -3.86 -0.92 11.74
C PHE A 150 -2.66 -0.74 10.81
N PHE A 151 -1.45 -1.00 11.30
CA PHE A 151 -0.23 -0.95 10.49
C PHE A 151 -0.28 -1.93 9.32
N LEU A 152 -0.65 -3.20 9.55
CA LEU A 152 -0.74 -4.24 8.52
C LEU A 152 -1.66 -3.82 7.38
N ASN A 153 -2.86 -3.32 7.73
CA ASN A 153 -3.84 -2.87 6.73
C ASN A 153 -3.36 -1.61 5.99
N LEU A 154 -2.67 -0.70 6.67
CA LEU A 154 -2.08 0.48 6.04
C LEU A 154 -0.94 0.11 5.10
N PHE A 155 -0.13 -0.89 5.47
CA PHE A 155 0.94 -1.42 4.64
C PHE A 155 0.39 -2.09 3.37
N ASN A 156 -0.72 -2.83 3.48
CA ASN A 156 -1.42 -3.38 2.31
C ASN A 156 -2.05 -2.29 1.42
N LEU A 157 -2.25 -1.07 1.91
CA LEU A 157 -2.65 0.06 1.06
C LEU A 157 -1.48 0.71 0.30
N VAL A 158 -0.22 0.30 0.49
CA VAL A 158 0.88 0.86 -0.30
C VAL A 158 0.63 0.64 -1.81
N PRO A 159 0.76 1.67 -2.67
CA PRO A 159 0.35 1.59 -4.07
C PRO A 159 1.40 0.89 -4.96
N VAL A 160 1.84 -0.32 -4.57
CA VAL A 160 2.94 -1.04 -5.22
C VAL A 160 2.62 -2.53 -5.37
N GLY A 161 2.92 -3.08 -6.55
CA GLY A 161 3.07 -4.52 -6.76
C GLY A 161 1.87 -5.37 -6.33
N ILE A 162 2.13 -6.25 -5.37
CA ILE A 162 1.24 -7.30 -4.86
C ILE A 162 0.24 -6.82 -3.80
N PHE A 163 0.42 -5.61 -3.27
CA PHE A 163 -0.44 -5.07 -2.22
C PHE A 163 -1.79 -4.60 -2.77
N ASP A 164 -2.81 -4.53 -1.90
CA ASP A 164 -4.16 -4.09 -2.25
C ASP A 164 -4.20 -2.68 -2.83
N GLY A 165 -3.41 -1.77 -2.27
CA GLY A 165 -3.25 -0.42 -2.80
C GLY A 165 -2.78 -0.43 -4.26
N GLY A 166 -1.87 -1.34 -4.61
CA GLY A 166 -1.42 -1.52 -5.99
C GLY A 166 -2.56 -1.99 -6.92
N ALA A 167 -3.46 -2.84 -6.44
CA ALA A 167 -4.63 -3.29 -7.18
C ALA A 167 -5.69 -2.18 -7.34
N VAL A 168 -5.95 -1.40 -6.28
CA VAL A 168 -6.85 -0.24 -6.31
C VAL A 168 -6.34 0.79 -7.31
N TRP A 169 -5.07 1.19 -7.24
CA TRP A 169 -4.51 2.24 -8.10
C TRP A 169 -4.47 1.85 -9.58
N ARG A 170 -4.05 0.61 -9.89
CA ARG A 170 -4.10 0.11 -11.27
C ARG A 170 -5.52 0.11 -11.81
N SER A 171 -6.47 -0.44 -11.06
CA SER A 171 -7.85 -0.58 -11.52
C SER A 171 -8.57 0.76 -11.61
N ALA A 172 -8.35 1.68 -10.67
CA ALA A 172 -8.87 3.05 -10.72
C ALA A 172 -8.33 3.82 -11.94
N ARG A 173 -7.04 3.62 -12.29
CA ARG A 173 -6.46 4.18 -13.52
C ARG A 173 -7.16 3.64 -14.77
N TRP A 174 -7.42 2.33 -14.84
CA TRP A 174 -8.16 1.72 -15.96
C TRP A 174 -9.60 2.23 -16.04
N LEU A 175 -10.30 2.40 -14.91
CA LEU A 175 -11.63 3.01 -14.88
C LEU A 175 -11.62 4.42 -15.44
N ARG A 176 -10.64 5.25 -15.06
CA ARG A 176 -10.52 6.62 -15.54
C ARG A 176 -10.29 6.67 -17.05
N LEU A 177 -9.41 5.80 -17.58
CA LEU A 177 -9.10 5.75 -19.01
C LEU A 177 -10.26 5.18 -19.85
N GLY A 178 -11.05 4.26 -19.29
CA GLY A 178 -12.20 3.64 -19.95
C GLY A 178 -13.52 4.43 -19.83
N GLY A 179 -13.49 5.73 -19.50
CA GLY A 179 -14.69 6.57 -19.37
C GLY A 179 -15.45 6.45 -18.04
N GLY A 180 -15.00 5.60 -17.11
CA GLY A 180 -15.56 5.41 -15.76
C GLY A 180 -15.05 6.40 -14.71
N GLY A 181 -14.94 7.69 -15.06
CA GLY A 181 -14.32 8.71 -14.21
C GLY A 181 -14.93 8.86 -12.81
N ALA A 182 -16.26 8.74 -12.69
CA ALA A 182 -16.95 8.78 -11.41
C ALA A 182 -16.54 7.60 -10.51
N LYS A 183 -16.49 6.37 -11.05
CA LYS A 183 -16.05 5.17 -10.31
C LYS A 183 -14.59 5.27 -9.88
N ALA A 184 -13.73 5.82 -10.74
CA ALA A 184 -12.33 6.08 -10.38
C ALA A 184 -12.21 7.09 -9.22
N THR A 185 -13.03 8.15 -9.23
CA THR A 185 -13.04 9.14 -8.14
C THR A 185 -13.49 8.51 -6.82
N ILE A 186 -14.55 7.69 -6.84
CA ILE A 186 -15.00 6.94 -5.66
C ILE A 186 -13.89 5.98 -5.18
N ALA A 187 -13.19 5.30 -6.09
CA ALA A 187 -12.08 4.41 -5.74
C ALA A 187 -10.98 5.14 -4.96
N TYR A 188 -10.56 6.32 -5.43
CA TYR A 188 -9.57 7.14 -4.73
C TYR A 188 -10.10 7.68 -3.40
N ALA A 189 -11.36 8.11 -3.33
CA ALA A 189 -11.96 8.59 -2.09
C ALA A 189 -12.00 7.48 -1.03
N LEU A 190 -12.40 6.25 -1.41
CA LEU A 190 -12.37 5.09 -0.52
C LEU A 190 -10.93 4.77 -0.08
N TYR A 191 -9.98 4.74 -1.01
CA TYR A 191 -8.58 4.50 -0.71
C TYR A 191 -8.01 5.47 0.33
N PHE A 192 -8.15 6.79 0.11
CA PHE A 192 -7.62 7.80 1.03
C PHE A 192 -8.41 7.86 2.34
N GLY A 193 -9.73 7.66 2.30
CA GLY A 193 -10.57 7.60 3.49
C GLY A 193 -10.20 6.42 4.40
N THR A 194 -10.02 5.23 3.83
CA THR A 194 -9.56 4.05 4.57
C THR A 194 -8.15 4.26 5.10
N ALA A 195 -7.22 4.78 4.29
CA ALA A 195 -5.85 5.06 4.75
C ALA A 195 -5.84 6.04 5.93
N LEU A 196 -6.63 7.12 5.86
CA LEU A 196 -6.74 8.09 6.94
C LEU A 196 -7.29 7.47 8.22
N ALA A 197 -8.38 6.69 8.12
CA ALA A 197 -8.97 6.00 9.26
C ALA A 197 -7.97 5.04 9.93
N LEU A 198 -7.20 4.29 9.13
CA LEU A 198 -6.16 3.39 9.62
C LEU A 198 -5.01 4.15 10.31
N VAL A 199 -4.57 5.28 9.76
CA VAL A 199 -3.55 6.14 10.39
C VAL A 199 -4.04 6.67 11.74
N VAL A 200 -5.28 7.17 11.81
CA VAL A 200 -5.88 7.64 13.06
C VAL A 200 -5.96 6.51 14.09
N GLY A 201 -6.43 5.33 13.67
CA GLY A 201 -6.47 4.14 14.53
C GLY A 201 -5.10 3.72 15.04
N MET A 202 -4.09 3.73 14.16
CA MET A 202 -2.70 3.39 14.51
C MET A 202 -2.12 4.36 15.54
N ILE A 203 -2.34 5.67 15.38
CA ILE A 203 -1.91 6.69 16.35
C ILE A 203 -2.62 6.49 17.69
N ALA A 204 -3.93 6.25 17.67
CA ALA A 204 -4.72 6.04 18.88
C ALA A 204 -4.31 4.77 19.66
N ALA A 205 -3.93 3.70 18.95
CA ALA A 205 -3.52 2.44 19.53
C ALA A 205 -2.05 2.41 20.01
N HIS A 206 -1.30 3.50 19.84
CA HIS A 206 0.11 3.53 20.23
C HIS A 206 0.29 3.28 21.74
N VAL A 207 1.04 2.23 22.07
CA VAL A 207 1.38 1.89 23.46
C VAL A 207 2.61 2.69 23.88
N PRO A 208 2.54 3.52 24.93
CA PRO A 208 3.70 4.23 25.44
C PRO A 208 4.80 3.27 25.89
N GLN A 209 6.06 3.60 25.58
CA GLN A 209 7.21 2.73 25.86
C GLN A 209 7.41 2.39 27.35
N HIS A 210 6.86 3.17 28.27
CA HIS A 210 6.96 2.92 29.71
C HIS A 210 6.00 1.83 30.22
N ARG A 211 5.13 1.27 29.36
CA ARG A 211 4.16 0.21 29.71
C ARG A 211 4.51 -1.15 29.10
N LEU A 212 5.57 -1.22 28.30
CA LEU A 212 6.06 -2.42 27.63
C LEU A 212 7.19 -3.06 28.44
#